data_AF-A0A924A433-F1
#
_entry.id   AF-A0A924A433-F1
#
_cell.length_a   1.000
_cell.length_b   1.000
_cell.length_c   1.000
_cell.angle_alpha   90.00
_cell.angle_beta   90.00
_cell.angle_gamma   90.00
#
_symmetry.space_group_name_H-M   'P 1'
#
loop_
_entity.id
_entity.type
_entity.pdbx_description
1 polymer ?
#
loop_
_entity_poly.entity_id
_entity_poly.type
_entity_poly.pdbx_seq_one_letter_code
_entity_poly.pdbx_strand_id
1 'polypeptide(L)'
;MKSLKTGLVLFFVGVVFQAYSQTDKETTQRIVANKNYTFVANSANPLSSVDIAKVLNSIPGNLGGSVINLSGSGYTLRVNADSVISYLPYYGRSYQAPINPSEGGIKFTSTDFKYKSEKGRKGSYNINIDTK
;
A
#
# COMPACT_ATOMS: atom_id res chain seq x y z
N MET A 1 49.26 -25.37 -27.97
CA MET A 1 48.40 -26.58 -27.99
C MET A 1 47.74 -26.74 -26.62
N LYS A 2 46.41 -26.95 -26.61
CA LYS A 2 45.54 -27.52 -25.54
C LYS A 2 45.40 -26.69 -24.25
N SER A 3 44.36 -25.86 -24.02
CA SER A 3 42.90 -26.05 -23.85
C SER A 3 42.46 -26.87 -22.63
N LEU A 4 41.87 -26.22 -21.61
CA LEU A 4 40.83 -26.68 -20.65
C LEU A 4 40.87 -25.75 -19.40
N LYS A 5 39.80 -25.24 -18.78
CA LYS A 5 38.35 -25.21 -19.02
C LYS A 5 37.82 -24.07 -18.11
N THR A 6 37.03 -23.18 -18.67
CA THR A 6 36.37 -22.05 -17.98
C THR A 6 35.40 -22.58 -16.92
N GLY A 7 35.64 -22.25 -15.66
CA GLY A 7 34.68 -22.43 -14.56
C GLY A 7 34.13 -21.08 -14.12
N LEU A 8 33.33 -20.42 -14.95
CA LEU A 8 32.62 -19.20 -14.56
C LEU A 8 31.38 -19.62 -13.75
N VAL A 9 31.53 -19.68 -12.43
CA VAL A 9 30.40 -19.82 -11.51
C VAL A 9 29.64 -18.49 -11.49
N LEU A 10 28.64 -18.36 -12.36
CA LEU A 10 27.63 -17.31 -12.29
C LEU A 10 26.75 -17.55 -11.06
N PHE A 11 27.13 -16.93 -9.93
CA PHE A 11 26.27 -16.85 -8.76
C PHE A 11 25.17 -15.81 -9.05
N PHE A 12 24.06 -16.27 -9.64
CA PHE A 12 22.86 -15.45 -9.83
C PHE A 12 22.23 -15.21 -8.44
N VAL A 13 22.68 -14.16 -7.75
CA VAL A 13 21.93 -13.62 -6.61
C VAL A 13 20.63 -13.06 -7.19
N GLY A 14 19.59 -13.88 -7.19
CA GLY A 14 18.24 -13.46 -7.54
C GLY A 14 17.74 -12.46 -6.51
N VAL A 15 18.08 -11.18 -6.67
CA VAL A 15 17.32 -10.10 -6.08
C VAL A 15 15.97 -10.14 -6.78
N VAL A 16 14.99 -10.76 -6.13
CA VAL A 16 13.60 -10.73 -6.58
C VAL A 16 13.11 -9.29 -6.36
N PHE A 17 13.41 -8.41 -7.31
CA PHE A 17 12.71 -7.14 -7.40
C PHE A 17 11.25 -7.47 -7.64
N GLN A 18 10.43 -7.33 -6.59
CA GLN A 18 8.99 -7.34 -6.71
C GLN A 18 8.62 -6.13 -7.57
N ALA A 19 8.57 -6.33 -8.88
CA ALA A 19 8.04 -5.34 -9.81
C ALA A 19 6.53 -5.28 -9.56
N TYR A 20 6.09 -4.30 -8.79
CA TYR A 20 4.67 -3.96 -8.75
C TYR A 20 4.29 -3.55 -10.18
N SER A 21 3.46 -4.36 -10.84
CA SER A 21 2.97 -4.06 -12.17
C SER A 21 2.17 -2.77 -12.09
N GLN A 22 2.79 -1.67 -12.51
CA GLN A 22 2.11 -0.41 -12.71
C GLN A 22 1.29 -0.54 -14.00
N THR A 23 0.01 -0.18 -13.94
CA THR A 23 -0.86 -0.12 -15.13
C THR A 23 -0.23 0.78 -16.18
N ASP A 24 -0.51 0.51 -17.46
CA ASP A 24 -0.06 1.40 -18.53
C ASP A 24 -0.63 2.82 -18.35
N LYS A 25 -0.02 3.78 -19.03
CA LYS A 25 -0.35 5.20 -18.88
C LYS A 25 -1.78 5.52 -19.27
N GLU A 26 -2.31 4.88 -20.32
CA GLU A 26 -3.67 5.13 -20.82
C GLU A 26 -4.71 4.57 -19.85
N THR A 27 -4.49 3.34 -19.37
CA THR A 27 -5.35 2.74 -18.33
C THR A 27 -5.35 3.60 -17.07
N THR A 28 -4.16 4.03 -16.61
CA THR A 28 -4.05 4.90 -15.43
C THR A 28 -4.81 6.22 -15.62
N GLN A 29 -4.66 6.86 -16.77
CA GLN A 29 -5.39 8.09 -17.08
C GLN A 29 -6.90 7.87 -17.09
N ARG A 30 -7.36 6.78 -17.71
CA ARG A 30 -8.79 6.44 -17.80
C ARG A 30 -9.40 6.20 -16.42
N ILE A 31 -8.77 5.38 -15.57
CA ILE A 31 -9.34 5.03 -14.26
C ILE A 31 -9.36 6.23 -13.31
N VAL A 32 -8.34 7.10 -13.38
CA VAL A 32 -8.28 8.34 -12.58
C VAL A 32 -9.33 9.35 -13.06
N ALA A 33 -9.50 9.53 -14.38
CA ALA A 33 -10.49 10.43 -14.95
C ALA A 33 -11.93 9.98 -14.64
N ASN A 34 -12.17 8.66 -14.73
CA ASN A 34 -13.49 8.08 -14.46
C ASN A 34 -13.77 7.89 -12.96
N LYS A 35 -12.80 8.17 -12.09
CA LYS A 35 -12.87 7.89 -10.64
C LYS A 35 -13.35 6.46 -10.38
N ASN A 36 -12.80 5.50 -11.12
CA ASN A 36 -13.23 4.11 -11.05
C ASN A 36 -12.01 3.21 -10.93
N TYR A 37 -11.56 3.04 -9.69
CA TYR A 37 -10.41 2.19 -9.38
C TYR A 37 -10.50 1.64 -7.96
N THR A 38 -9.81 0.52 -7.73
CA THR A 38 -9.58 -0.01 -6.40
C THR A 38 -8.08 -0.01 -6.14
N PHE A 39 -7.66 0.73 -5.12
CA PHE A 39 -6.31 0.63 -4.56
C PHE A 39 -6.28 -0.57 -3.62
N VAL A 40 -5.36 -1.50 -3.85
CA VAL A 40 -5.13 -2.68 -3.00
C VAL A 40 -3.84 -2.46 -2.21
N ALA A 41 -3.95 -2.36 -0.89
CA ALA A 41 -2.80 -2.11 -0.03
C ALA A 41 -2.00 -3.40 0.18
N ASN A 42 -0.70 -3.35 -0.13
CA ASN A 42 0.24 -4.47 0.04
C ASN A 42 1.23 -4.24 1.19
N SER A 43 1.32 -3.01 1.68
CA SER A 43 2.22 -2.60 2.74
C SER A 43 1.63 -1.42 3.50
N ALA A 44 2.04 -1.27 4.75
CA ALA A 44 1.75 -0.09 5.56
C ALA A 44 3.02 0.43 6.23
N ASN A 45 3.13 1.75 6.29
CA ASN A 45 4.16 2.45 7.04
C ASN A 45 3.49 3.09 8.26
N PRO A 46 3.61 2.49 9.46
CA PRO A 46 3.04 3.04 10.68
C PRO A 46 3.59 4.43 10.99
N LEU A 47 2.83 5.19 11.79
CA LEU A 47 3.31 6.48 12.26
C LEU A 47 4.59 6.30 13.08
N SER A 48 5.62 7.09 12.78
CA SER A 48 6.89 7.08 13.51
C SER A 48 6.67 7.68 14.91
N SER A 49 6.35 6.84 15.89
CA SER A 49 6.28 7.22 17.29
C SER A 49 6.90 6.13 18.17
N VAL A 50 7.52 6.54 19.27
CA VAL A 50 8.22 5.64 20.19
C VAL A 50 7.31 4.54 20.71
N ASP A 51 6.06 4.84 21.06
CA ASP A 51 5.16 3.84 21.61
C ASP A 51 4.65 2.85 20.55
N ILE A 52 4.40 3.32 19.31
CA ILE A 52 4.06 2.43 18.20
C ILE A 52 5.25 1.51 17.89
N ALA A 53 6.48 2.04 17.88
CA ALA A 53 7.69 1.25 17.67
C ALA A 53 7.88 0.18 18.77
N LYS A 54 7.64 0.51 20.05
CA LYS A 54 7.69 -0.45 21.16
C LYS A 54 6.68 -1.59 20.98
N VAL A 55 5.44 -1.25 20.62
CA VAL A 55 4.39 -2.26 20.37
C VAL A 55 4.78 -3.14 19.19
N LEU A 56 5.21 -2.56 18.07
CA LEU A 56 5.61 -3.32 16.89
C LEU A 56 6.82 -4.24 17.18
N ASN A 57 7.80 -3.78 17.95
CA ASN A 57 8.96 -4.59 18.35
C ASN A 57 8.61 -5.68 19.37
N SER A 58 7.47 -5.55 20.07
CA SER A 58 6.98 -6.59 20.98
C SER A 58 6.25 -7.73 20.27
N ILE A 59 5.93 -7.59 18.98
CA ILE A 59 5.27 -8.64 18.19
C ILE A 59 6.32 -9.68 17.76
N PRO A 60 6.21 -10.95 18.17
CA PRO A 60 7.12 -12.01 17.76
C PRO A 60 7.14 -12.16 16.23
N GLY A 61 8.33 -12.24 15.64
CA GLY A 61 8.51 -12.35 14.19
C GLY A 61 8.49 -11.03 13.42
N ASN A 62 8.31 -9.89 14.09
CA ASN A 62 8.50 -8.58 13.46
C ASN A 62 9.98 -8.18 13.49
N LEU A 63 10.62 -8.09 12.32
CA LEU A 63 12.07 -7.84 12.17
C LEU A 63 12.46 -6.36 12.34
N GLY A 64 11.84 -5.65 13.29
CA GLY A 64 12.16 -4.25 13.60
C GLY A 64 12.00 -3.28 12.42
N GLY A 65 11.32 -3.70 11.36
CA GLY A 65 11.11 -2.94 10.13
C GLY A 65 9.84 -2.09 10.23
N SER A 66 9.97 -0.79 9.97
CA SER A 66 8.85 0.17 9.93
C SER A 66 7.81 -0.10 8.82
N VAL A 67 7.87 -1.22 8.10
CA VAL A 67 6.95 -1.56 7.02
C VAL A 67 6.26 -2.88 7.32
N ILE A 68 4.95 -2.85 7.46
CA ILE A 68 4.10 -4.02 7.70
C ILE A 68 3.66 -4.56 6.35
N ASN A 69 3.87 -5.87 6.10
CA ASN A 69 3.35 -6.53 4.90
C ASN A 69 1.85 -6.78 5.04
N LEU A 70 1.07 -6.32 4.06
CA LEU A 70 -0.40 -6.49 3.98
C LEU A 70 -0.84 -7.36 2.81
N SER A 71 0.10 -7.95 2.08
CA SER A 71 -0.19 -8.78 0.91
C SER A 71 -1.10 -9.95 1.31
N GLY A 72 -2.23 -10.10 0.61
CA GLY A 72 -3.23 -11.13 0.91
C GLY A 72 -4.25 -10.76 1.99
N SER A 73 -4.08 -9.63 2.69
CA SER A 73 -5.00 -9.20 3.76
C SER A 73 -6.30 -8.55 3.24
N GLY A 74 -6.40 -8.28 1.94
CA GLY A 74 -7.61 -7.75 1.31
C GLY A 74 -7.93 -6.28 1.66
N TYR A 75 -6.96 -5.51 2.15
CA TYR A 75 -7.15 -4.09 2.43
C TYR A 75 -7.28 -3.27 1.15
N THR A 76 -8.33 -2.45 1.07
CA THR A 76 -8.65 -1.71 -0.15
C THR A 76 -9.18 -0.32 0.12
N LEU A 77 -8.93 0.59 -0.82
CA LEU A 77 -9.67 1.83 -1.00
C LEU A 77 -10.32 1.80 -2.38
N ARG A 78 -11.65 1.73 -2.43
CA ARG A 78 -12.40 1.78 -3.69
C ARG A 78 -12.92 3.19 -3.91
N VAL A 79 -12.61 3.72 -5.09
CA VAL A 79 -13.12 5.00 -5.56
C VAL A 79 -14.01 4.71 -6.75
N ASN A 80 -15.27 5.08 -6.59
CA ASN A 80 -16.27 5.12 -7.64
C ASN A 80 -16.61 6.60 -7.94
N ALA A 81 -17.34 6.85 -9.02
CA ALA A 81 -17.74 8.21 -9.39
C ALA A 81 -18.61 8.90 -8.32
N ASP A 82 -19.35 8.10 -7.55
CA ASP A 82 -20.36 8.51 -6.58
C ASP A 82 -20.02 8.17 -5.12
N SER A 83 -18.97 7.38 -4.89
CA SER A 83 -18.67 6.84 -3.57
C SER A 83 -17.20 6.53 -3.36
N VAL A 84 -16.74 6.71 -2.13
CA VAL A 84 -15.43 6.28 -1.65
C VAL A 84 -15.63 5.32 -0.50
N ILE A 85 -15.11 4.10 -0.65
CA ILE A 85 -15.25 3.01 0.31
C ILE A 85 -13.85 2.64 0.79
N SER A 86 -13.58 2.91 2.06
CA SER A 86 -12.30 2.59 2.71
C SER A 86 -12.44 1.32 3.54
N TYR A 87 -11.48 0.43 3.37
CA TYR A 87 -11.22 -0.71 4.23
C TYR A 87 -9.69 -0.82 4.37
N LEU A 88 -9.11 0.09 5.17
CA LEU A 88 -7.66 0.20 5.36
C LEU A 88 -7.28 -0.08 6.83
N PRO A 89 -6.06 -0.57 7.09
CA PRO A 89 -5.60 -0.75 8.46
C PRO A 89 -5.25 0.61 9.10
N TYR A 90 -5.30 0.68 10.42
CA TYR A 90 -4.89 1.84 11.20
C TYR A 90 -3.73 1.44 12.13
N TYR A 91 -2.58 2.08 11.94
CA TYR A 91 -1.37 1.85 12.76
C TYR A 91 -0.97 3.14 13.48
N GLY A 92 -1.92 3.68 14.24
CA GLY A 92 -1.73 4.85 15.10
C GLY A 92 -2.14 4.57 16.54
N ARG A 93 -2.29 5.63 17.33
CA ARG A 93 -2.86 5.53 18.68
C ARG A 93 -4.37 5.74 18.60
N SER A 94 -5.13 4.70 18.90
CA SER A 94 -6.56 4.89 19.11
C SER A 94 -6.82 5.34 20.55
N TYR A 95 -7.53 6.44 20.73
CA TYR A 95 -8.00 6.89 22.05
C TYR A 95 -9.32 6.24 22.46
N GLN A 96 -9.99 5.56 21.53
CA GLN A 96 -11.19 4.77 21.76
C GLN A 96 -10.96 3.35 21.25
N ALA A 97 -10.99 2.37 22.15
CA ALA A 97 -10.84 0.97 21.77
C ALA A 97 -12.21 0.44 21.28
N PRO A 98 -12.32 -0.08 20.06
CA PRO A 98 -13.52 -0.80 19.66
C PRO A 98 -13.66 -2.08 20.51
N ILE A 99 -14.89 -2.42 20.90
CA ILE A 99 -15.19 -3.64 21.67
C ILE A 99 -14.76 -4.89 20.88
N ASN A 100 -14.87 -4.83 19.55
CA ASN A 100 -14.46 -5.88 18.64
C ASN A 100 -13.10 -5.55 18.00
N PRO A 101 -12.05 -6.37 18.23
CA PRO A 101 -10.74 -6.17 17.60
C PRO A 101 -10.78 -6.16 16.07
N SER A 102 -11.76 -6.86 15.47
CA SER A 102 -11.97 -6.92 14.02
C SER A 102 -12.61 -5.64 13.46
N GLU A 103 -13.17 -4.76 14.29
CA GLU A 103 -13.75 -3.48 13.86
C GLU A 103 -12.73 -2.35 13.79
N GLY A 104 -11.48 -2.58 14.18
CA GLY A 104 -10.40 -1.61 14.01
C GLY A 104 -10.12 -1.25 12.55
N GLY A 105 -9.34 -0.19 12.34
CA GLY A 105 -8.95 0.30 11.01
C GLY A 105 -9.68 1.57 10.58
N ILE A 106 -9.43 2.00 9.35
CA ILE A 106 -10.08 3.14 8.70
C ILE A 106 -11.16 2.57 7.78
N LYS A 107 -12.36 2.38 8.33
CA LYS A 107 -13.50 1.79 7.63
C LYS A 107 -14.62 2.81 7.49
N PHE A 108 -14.93 3.20 6.27
CA PHE A 108 -16.04 4.11 6.00
C PHE A 108 -16.54 3.96 4.58
N THR A 109 -17.77 4.40 4.35
CA THR A 109 -18.31 4.69 3.01
C THR A 109 -18.79 6.12 3.01
N SER A 110 -18.32 6.93 2.06
CA SER A 110 -18.76 8.32 1.90
C SER A 110 -19.24 8.54 0.46
N THR A 111 -20.43 9.14 0.33
CA THR A 111 -20.99 9.61 -0.94
C THR A 111 -20.85 11.12 -1.11
N ASP A 112 -20.43 11.84 -0.05
CA ASP A 112 -20.15 13.28 -0.09
C ASP A 112 -18.64 13.49 0.09
N PHE A 113 -17.96 13.59 -1.06
CA PHE A 113 -16.52 13.79 -1.09
C PHE A 113 -16.11 14.75 -2.21
N LYS A 114 -15.02 15.47 -1.97
CA LYS A 114 -14.31 16.22 -3.00
C LYS A 114 -13.17 15.37 -3.53
N TYR A 115 -13.02 15.37 -4.85
CA TYR A 115 -11.94 14.65 -5.54
C TYR A 115 -11.13 15.63 -6.38
N LYS A 116 -9.83 15.73 -6.11
CA LYS A 116 -8.88 16.50 -6.90
C LYS A 116 -7.76 15.59 -7.37
N SER A 117 -7.45 15.64 -8.66
CA SER A 117 -6.34 14.88 -9.25
C SER A 117 -5.40 15.81 -9.99
N GLU A 118 -4.11 15.73 -9.68
CA GLU A 118 -3.05 16.50 -10.32
C GLU A 118 -2.04 15.55 -10.97
N LYS A 119 -1.61 15.86 -12.19
CA LYS A 119 -0.58 15.07 -12.88
C LYS A 119 0.77 15.33 -12.23
N GLY A 120 1.43 14.27 -11.81
CA GLY A 120 2.80 14.29 -11.32
C GLY A 120 3.83 13.97 -12.41
N ARG A 121 5.07 13.69 -11.99
CA ARG A 121 6.16 13.32 -12.89
C ARG A 121 5.98 11.88 -13.38
N LYS A 122 6.50 11.58 -14.58
CA LYS A 122 6.54 10.22 -15.15
C LYS A 122 5.15 9.54 -15.25
N GLY A 123 4.08 10.31 -15.39
CA GLY A 123 2.71 9.79 -15.51
C GLY A 123 2.07 9.36 -14.19
N SER A 124 2.64 9.78 -13.04
CA SER A 124 1.98 9.63 -11.75
C SER A 124 0.83 10.62 -11.58
N TYR A 125 -0.03 10.36 -10.59
CA TYR A 125 -1.09 11.28 -10.18
C TYR A 125 -1.01 11.48 -8.67
N ASN A 126 -1.20 12.73 -8.23
CA ASN A 126 -1.47 13.07 -6.85
C ASN A 126 -2.98 13.25 -6.71
N ILE A 127 -3.61 12.43 -5.87
CA ILE A 127 -5.07 12.42 -5.71
C ILE A 127 -5.38 12.81 -4.28
N ASN A 128 -6.15 13.88 -4.11
CA ASN A 128 -6.69 14.30 -2.82
C ASN A 128 -8.18 14.01 -2.76
N ILE A 129 -8.59 13.31 -1.70
CA ILE A 129 -9.98 12.93 -1.44
C ILE A 129 -10.35 13.47 -0.07
N ASP A 130 -11.26 14.44 -0.05
CA ASP A 130 -11.78 15.02 1.18
C ASP A 130 -13.21 14.53 1.39
N THR A 131 -13.41 13.60 2.33
CA THR A 131 -14.73 13.13 2.75
C THR A 131 -15.27 14.03 3.85
N LYS A 132 -16.57 14.32 3.84
CA LYS A 132 -17.23 15.00 4.97
C LYS A 132 -17.64 14.04 6.08
#